data_AF-A0A497QBQ0-F1
#
_entry.id   AF-A0A497QBQ0-F1
#
_cell.length_a   1.000
_cell.length_b   1.000
_cell.length_c   1.000
_cell.angle_alpha   90.00
_cell.angle_beta   90.00
_cell.angle_gamma   90.00
#
_symmetry.space_group_name_H-M   'P 1'
#
loop_
_entity.id
_entity.type
_entity.pdbx_description
1 polymer ?
#
loop_
_entity_poly.entity_id
_entity_poly.type
_entity_poly.pdbx_seq_one_letter_code
_entity_poly.pdbx_strand_id
1 'polypeptide(L)'
;MPPSDDLTVSGNEIRDSGSTGIEISGVDGLVVTLNRVNESQTYGVNIGQCRNVELYGNFINSSEQIDLQIKKTQECLVYVNAFLTSGSDGARILLSTNVKLDNGTMGNYWASYTGTDEDGDGIGETLYELTSQLVDHYPLTDLRVFVEMGVYLPPSVSFVRITEHDRHRDWQPARCDRGGGLSFYGHRCHRIVLLRQ
;
A
#
# COMPACT_ATOMS: atom_id res chain seq x y z
N MET A 1 -25.01 -4.71 -12.36
CA MET A 1 -24.60 -3.32 -12.08
C MET A 1 -23.13 -3.39 -11.69
N PRO A 2 -22.19 -2.64 -12.30
CA PRO A 2 -20.87 -2.60 -11.70
C PRO A 2 -20.96 -1.73 -10.44
N PRO A 3 -20.44 -2.17 -9.29
CA PRO A 3 -20.31 -1.28 -8.13
C PRO A 3 -19.21 -0.26 -8.46
N SER A 4 -19.60 0.97 -8.75
CA SER A 4 -18.71 2.14 -8.79
C SER A 4 -18.66 2.72 -7.37
N ASP A 5 -17.60 2.44 -6.63
CA ASP A 5 -17.36 3.09 -5.34
C ASP A 5 -15.89 3.48 -5.31
N ASP A 6 -15.58 4.69 -5.79
CA ASP A 6 -14.23 5.24 -5.66
C ASP A 6 -13.88 5.32 -4.16
N LEU A 7 -12.76 4.71 -3.77
CA LEU A 7 -12.27 4.69 -2.39
C LEU A 7 -10.85 5.23 -2.34
N THR A 8 -10.60 6.17 -1.44
CA THR A 8 -9.23 6.64 -1.14
C THR A 8 -8.89 6.27 0.29
N VAL A 9 -7.85 5.45 0.49
CA VAL A 9 -7.25 5.16 1.80
C VAL A 9 -5.95 5.91 1.87
N SER A 10 -5.87 6.96 2.71
CA SER A 10 -4.66 7.78 2.78
C SER A 10 -4.32 8.36 4.14
N GLY A 11 -3.02 8.61 4.36
CA GLY A 11 -2.51 9.30 5.54
C GLY A 11 -2.63 8.51 6.85
N ASN A 12 -2.80 7.20 6.78
CA ASN A 12 -2.97 6.35 7.96
C ASN A 12 -1.62 5.90 8.51
N GLU A 13 -1.51 5.79 9.83
CA GLU A 13 -0.41 5.09 10.50
C GLU A 13 -0.95 3.87 11.24
N ILE A 14 -0.46 2.69 10.84
CA ILE A 14 -0.91 1.39 11.34
C ILE A 14 0.32 0.65 11.84
N ARG A 15 0.26 0.12 13.06
CA ARG A 15 1.33 -0.62 13.72
C ARG A 15 0.77 -1.79 14.52
N ASP A 16 1.59 -2.80 14.78
CA ASP A 16 1.26 -3.95 15.63
C ASP A 16 -0.06 -4.64 15.27
N SER A 17 -0.35 -4.81 13.97
CA SER A 17 -1.55 -5.53 13.56
C SER A 17 -1.30 -7.03 13.74
N GLY A 18 -2.17 -7.71 14.50
CA GLY A 18 -2.11 -9.16 14.71
C GLY A 18 -2.45 -9.98 13.46
N SER A 19 -2.60 -9.34 12.29
CA SER A 19 -2.83 -10.00 11.01
C SER A 19 -2.41 -9.08 9.85
N THR A 20 -3.35 -8.61 9.02
CA THR A 20 -3.11 -7.69 7.90
C THR A 20 -3.29 -6.25 8.35
N GLY A 21 -2.39 -5.34 7.94
CA GLY A 21 -2.48 -3.92 8.27
C GLY A 21 -3.66 -3.21 7.60
N ILE A 22 -3.72 -3.24 6.26
CA ILE A 22 -4.84 -2.72 5.45
C ILE A 22 -5.39 -3.85 4.59
N GLU A 23 -6.69 -4.12 4.68
CA GLU A 23 -7.37 -5.11 3.85
C GLU A 23 -8.52 -4.46 3.06
N ILE A 24 -8.52 -4.62 1.74
CA ILE A 24 -9.51 -4.00 0.85
C ILE A 24 -10.04 -5.06 -0.12
N SER A 25 -11.36 -5.15 -0.27
CA SER A 25 -11.96 -6.08 -1.22
C SER A 25 -13.19 -5.54 -1.97
N GLY A 26 -13.26 -5.82 -3.26
CA GLY A 26 -14.45 -5.58 -4.09
C GLY A 26 -14.68 -4.12 -4.48
N VAL A 27 -13.60 -3.34 -4.66
CA VAL A 27 -13.64 -1.90 -4.98
C VAL A 27 -13.29 -1.66 -6.45
N ASP A 28 -13.99 -0.72 -7.11
CA ASP A 28 -13.63 -0.18 -8.42
C ASP A 28 -13.26 1.30 -8.24
N GLY A 29 -12.07 1.72 -8.68
CA GLY A 29 -11.56 3.07 -8.45
C GLY A 29 -10.89 3.25 -7.08
N LEU A 30 -9.92 2.38 -6.75
CA LEU A 30 -9.23 2.40 -5.47
C LEU A 30 -7.94 3.21 -5.54
N VAL A 31 -7.74 4.12 -4.59
CA VAL A 31 -6.46 4.82 -4.36
C VAL A 31 -5.96 4.52 -2.95
N VAL A 32 -4.76 3.98 -2.81
CA VAL A 32 -4.09 3.76 -1.52
C VAL A 32 -2.81 4.58 -1.51
N THR A 33 -2.74 5.63 -0.69
CA THR A 33 -1.59 6.55 -0.72
C THR A 33 -1.19 7.16 0.61
N LEU A 34 0.09 7.47 0.81
CA LEU A 34 0.60 8.13 2.01
C LEU A 34 0.29 7.36 3.31
N ASN A 35 0.13 6.04 3.25
CA ASN A 35 -0.07 5.22 4.44
C ASN A 35 1.27 4.70 4.94
N ARG A 36 1.42 4.64 6.26
CA ARG A 36 2.53 4.02 6.95
C ARG A 36 2.03 2.78 7.69
N VAL A 37 2.43 1.60 7.22
CA VAL A 37 2.06 0.32 7.83
C VAL A 37 3.33 -0.36 8.34
N ASN A 38 3.42 -0.60 9.64
CA ASN A 38 4.53 -1.33 10.25
C ASN A 38 4.01 -2.52 11.04
N GLU A 39 4.85 -3.52 11.27
CA GLU A 39 4.65 -4.57 12.29
C GLU A 39 3.29 -5.27 12.13
N SER A 40 2.94 -5.63 10.89
CA SER A 40 1.78 -6.48 10.60
C SER A 40 2.22 -7.93 10.44
N GLN A 41 1.49 -8.87 11.07
CA GLN A 41 1.87 -10.29 11.15
C GLN A 41 1.72 -11.08 9.85
N THR A 42 0.90 -10.65 8.89
CA THR A 42 0.66 -11.42 7.64
C THR A 42 0.93 -10.60 6.38
N TYR A 43 0.22 -9.48 6.23
CA TYR A 43 0.43 -8.58 5.10
C TYR A 43 0.43 -7.14 5.60
N GLY A 44 1.26 -6.29 5.00
CA GLY A 44 1.11 -4.85 5.22
C GLY A 44 -0.21 -4.36 4.62
N VAL A 45 -0.38 -4.58 3.32
CA VAL A 45 -1.57 -4.22 2.54
C VAL A 45 -2.04 -5.42 1.72
N ASN A 46 -3.31 -5.76 1.78
CA ASN A 46 -3.95 -6.83 1.02
C ASN A 46 -5.13 -6.27 0.19
N ILE A 47 -5.05 -6.39 -1.14
CA ILE A 47 -6.06 -5.91 -2.08
C ILE A 47 -6.63 -7.09 -2.87
N GLY A 48 -7.91 -7.36 -2.69
CA GLY A 48 -8.61 -8.48 -3.33
C GLY A 48 -9.75 -8.04 -4.24
N GLN A 49 -9.92 -8.69 -5.40
CA GLN A 49 -11.13 -8.55 -6.22
C GLN A 49 -11.48 -7.09 -6.59
N CYS A 50 -10.48 -6.24 -6.79
CA CYS A 50 -10.68 -4.82 -7.14
C CYS A 50 -10.44 -4.57 -8.64
N ARG A 51 -10.76 -3.36 -9.11
CA ARG A 51 -10.41 -2.85 -10.44
C ARG A 51 -9.96 -1.39 -10.32
N ASN A 52 -9.10 -0.93 -11.25
CA ASN A 52 -8.67 0.47 -11.34
C ASN A 52 -8.03 0.91 -10.02
N VAL A 53 -6.93 0.25 -9.66
CA VAL A 53 -6.23 0.44 -8.40
C VAL A 53 -4.96 1.25 -8.62
N GLU A 54 -4.80 2.34 -7.88
CA GLU A 54 -3.55 3.08 -7.78
C GLU A 54 -3.01 2.98 -6.34
N LEU A 55 -1.76 2.51 -6.21
CA LEU A 55 -1.08 2.38 -4.93
C LEU A 55 0.26 3.11 -5.01
N TYR A 56 0.38 4.23 -4.30
CA TYR A 56 1.58 5.07 -4.36
C TYR A 56 1.86 5.84 -3.09
N GLY A 57 3.13 6.11 -2.81
CA GLY A 57 3.55 6.88 -1.63
C GLY A 57 3.34 6.15 -0.31
N ASN A 58 3.22 4.82 -0.29
CA ASN A 58 3.03 4.07 0.95
C ASN A 58 4.38 3.57 1.48
N PHE A 59 4.54 3.61 2.80
CA PHE A 59 5.67 3.03 3.51
C PHE A 59 5.19 1.80 4.25
N ILE A 60 5.61 0.62 3.81
CA ILE A 60 5.06 -0.66 4.26
C ILE A 60 6.19 -1.58 4.70
N ASN A 61 6.11 -2.01 5.96
CA ASN A 61 7.04 -2.94 6.58
C ASN A 61 6.27 -3.99 7.39
N SER A 62 5.92 -5.10 6.74
CA SER A 62 5.34 -6.28 7.37
C SER A 62 6.46 -7.15 7.93
N SER A 63 6.81 -6.96 9.19
CA SER A 63 7.94 -7.64 9.86
C SER A 63 7.96 -9.18 9.81
N GLU A 64 6.91 -9.85 9.33
CA GLU A 64 6.75 -11.31 9.38
C GLU A 64 6.55 -11.99 8.01
N GLN A 65 6.12 -11.29 6.94
CA GLN A 65 5.80 -11.95 5.66
C GLN A 65 6.01 -11.09 4.41
N ILE A 66 5.01 -10.29 4.00
CA ILE A 66 4.98 -9.61 2.69
C ILE A 66 4.31 -8.26 2.85
N ASP A 67 4.89 -7.23 2.26
CA ASP A 67 4.34 -5.88 2.36
C ASP A 67 3.04 -5.72 1.58
N LEU A 68 2.99 -6.19 0.34
CA LEU A 68 1.82 -6.04 -0.53
C LEU A 68 1.32 -7.37 -1.09
N GLN A 69 0.04 -7.67 -0.90
CA GLN A 69 -0.68 -8.69 -1.67
C GLN A 69 -1.73 -8.05 -2.59
N ILE A 70 -1.72 -8.43 -3.86
CA ILE A 70 -2.80 -8.11 -4.81
C ILE A 70 -3.33 -9.41 -5.39
N LYS A 71 -4.64 -9.67 -5.26
CA LYS A 71 -5.25 -10.94 -5.66
C LYS A 71 -6.56 -10.76 -6.43
N LYS A 72 -6.68 -11.39 -7.61
CA LYS A 72 -7.88 -11.35 -8.46
C LYS A 72 -8.28 -9.91 -8.83
N THR A 73 -7.31 -9.05 -9.05
CA THR A 73 -7.51 -7.61 -9.30
C THR A 73 -7.08 -7.25 -10.73
N GLN A 74 -7.68 -6.21 -11.30
CA GLN A 74 -7.41 -5.78 -12.68
C GLN A 74 -7.04 -4.31 -12.72
N GLU A 75 -6.21 -3.91 -13.70
CA GLU A 75 -5.83 -2.51 -13.92
C GLU A 75 -5.21 -1.89 -12.65
N CYS A 76 -4.01 -2.34 -12.30
CA CYS A 76 -3.29 -1.86 -11.11
C CYS A 76 -2.04 -1.08 -11.52
N LEU A 77 -1.83 0.06 -10.88
CA LEU A 77 -0.63 0.85 -11.00
C LEU A 77 -0.01 1.02 -9.60
N VAL A 78 1.17 0.45 -9.41
CA VAL A 78 1.90 0.43 -8.13
C VAL A 78 3.23 1.12 -8.34
N TYR A 79 3.43 2.31 -7.77
CA TYR A 79 4.64 3.11 -8.00
C TYR A 79 4.95 3.99 -6.79
N VAL A 80 6.22 4.30 -6.56
CA VAL A 80 6.69 5.17 -5.48
C VAL A 80 6.22 4.68 -4.11
N ASN A 81 6.31 3.39 -3.85
CA ASN A 81 6.11 2.81 -2.52
C ASN A 81 7.43 2.34 -1.95
N ALA A 82 7.52 2.22 -0.63
CA ALA A 82 8.64 1.60 0.06
C ALA A 82 8.20 0.28 0.68
N PHE A 83 8.68 -0.84 0.13
CA PHE A 83 8.46 -2.20 0.62
C PHE A 83 9.72 -2.68 1.35
N LEU A 84 9.61 -2.84 2.66
CA LEU A 84 10.75 -2.91 3.58
C LEU A 84 11.00 -4.28 4.19
N THR A 85 10.11 -5.24 3.96
CA THR A 85 10.22 -6.56 4.57
C THR A 85 11.40 -7.33 3.98
N SER A 86 12.48 -7.38 4.76
CA SER A 86 13.68 -8.14 4.42
C SER A 86 13.40 -9.64 4.33
N GLY A 87 13.96 -10.32 3.33
CA GLY A 87 13.77 -11.76 3.13
C GLY A 87 12.53 -12.14 2.34
N SER A 88 11.82 -11.16 1.77
CA SER A 88 10.75 -11.34 0.79
C SER A 88 11.02 -10.51 -0.47
N ASP A 89 10.24 -10.76 -1.52
CA ASP A 89 10.23 -9.93 -2.73
C ASP A 89 9.42 -8.62 -2.53
N GLY A 90 8.96 -8.32 -1.31
CA GLY A 90 8.14 -7.15 -0.95
C GLY A 90 6.67 -7.27 -1.39
N ALA A 91 6.39 -7.78 -2.58
CA ALA A 91 5.03 -7.92 -3.10
C ALA A 91 4.71 -9.31 -3.66
N ARG A 92 3.42 -9.67 -3.62
CA ARG A 92 2.87 -10.90 -4.20
C ARG A 92 1.59 -10.61 -4.98
N ILE A 93 1.64 -10.86 -6.28
CA ILE A 93 0.54 -10.62 -7.22
C ILE A 93 -0.02 -11.96 -7.72
N LEU A 94 -1.32 -12.22 -7.53
CA LEU A 94 -1.94 -13.52 -7.79
C LEU A 94 -3.23 -13.40 -8.59
N LEU A 95 -3.32 -14.08 -9.73
CA LEU A 95 -4.53 -14.13 -10.57
C LEU A 95 -5.01 -12.72 -10.99
N SER A 96 -4.09 -11.78 -11.13
CA SER A 96 -4.36 -10.37 -11.49
C SER A 96 -3.85 -10.08 -12.90
N THR A 97 -4.45 -9.10 -13.58
CA THR A 97 -4.10 -8.73 -14.96
C THR A 97 -3.87 -7.23 -15.07
N ASN A 98 -3.00 -6.82 -16.00
CA ASN A 98 -2.65 -5.41 -16.23
C ASN A 98 -2.14 -4.73 -14.95
N VAL A 99 -1.20 -5.37 -14.27
CA VAL A 99 -0.49 -4.80 -13.11
C VAL A 99 0.82 -4.21 -13.60
N LYS A 100 1.03 -2.92 -13.32
CA LYS A 100 2.27 -2.19 -13.57
C LYS A 100 2.92 -1.84 -12.24
N LEU A 101 4.24 -2.04 -12.16
CA LEU A 101 5.05 -1.73 -10.98
C LEU A 101 5.82 -0.40 -11.12
N ASP A 102 5.56 0.34 -12.18
CA ASP A 102 6.12 1.64 -12.43
C ASP A 102 5.13 2.48 -13.25
N ASN A 103 5.31 3.80 -13.22
CA ASN A 103 4.51 4.74 -14.00
C ASN A 103 5.17 5.14 -15.33
N GLY A 104 6.21 4.41 -15.77
CA GLY A 104 7.02 4.75 -16.93
C GLY A 104 8.13 5.78 -16.68
N THR A 105 8.22 6.32 -15.46
CA THR A 105 9.31 7.22 -15.05
C THR A 105 9.90 6.84 -13.69
N MET A 106 9.10 6.25 -12.82
CA MET A 106 9.47 5.91 -11.45
C MET A 106 8.74 4.64 -11.02
N GLY A 107 9.46 3.81 -10.29
CA GLY A 107 9.02 2.56 -9.71
C GLY A 107 8.93 2.63 -8.20
N ASN A 108 9.15 1.49 -7.54
CA ASN A 108 9.08 1.35 -6.09
C ASN A 108 10.46 1.12 -5.49
N TYR A 109 10.60 1.42 -4.21
CA TYR A 109 11.72 0.98 -3.39
C TYR A 109 11.44 -0.43 -2.88
N TRP A 110 12.38 -1.34 -3.13
CA TRP A 110 12.33 -2.72 -2.68
C TRP A 110 13.54 -2.98 -1.78
N ALA A 111 13.32 -3.44 -0.54
CA ALA A 111 14.43 -3.70 0.38
C ALA A 111 15.44 -4.76 -0.11
N SER A 112 15.04 -5.60 -1.06
CA SER A 112 15.91 -6.60 -1.70
C SER A 112 16.52 -6.13 -3.03
N TYR A 113 16.23 -4.91 -3.49
CA TYR A 113 16.86 -4.35 -4.69
C TYR A 113 18.33 -4.01 -4.39
N THR A 114 19.23 -4.55 -5.20
CA THR A 114 20.69 -4.35 -5.09
C THR A 114 21.33 -3.89 -6.39
N GLY A 115 20.53 -3.35 -7.31
CA GLY A 115 21.06 -2.82 -8.57
C GLY A 115 21.82 -1.51 -8.35
N THR A 116 22.41 -1.02 -9.44
CA THR A 116 23.20 0.21 -9.45
C THR A 116 22.34 1.44 -9.67
N ASP A 117 22.97 2.60 -9.41
CA ASP A 117 22.53 3.96 -9.70
C ASP A 117 23.79 4.72 -10.16
N GLU A 118 24.15 4.54 -11.42
CA GLU A 118 25.37 5.05 -12.03
C GLU A 118 25.31 6.56 -12.28
N ASP A 119 24.13 7.11 -12.60
CA ASP A 119 23.95 8.53 -12.86
C ASP A 119 23.56 9.35 -11.62
N GLY A 120 23.18 8.69 -10.53
CA GLY A 120 22.92 9.29 -9.23
C GLY A 120 21.58 10.02 -9.13
N ASP A 121 20.62 9.69 -10.00
CA ASP A 121 19.29 10.29 -10.00
C ASP A 121 18.31 9.66 -8.99
N GLY A 122 18.73 8.56 -8.33
CA GLY A 122 17.93 7.84 -7.34
C GLY A 122 17.09 6.69 -7.91
N ILE A 123 17.16 6.47 -9.22
CA ILE A 123 16.48 5.41 -9.96
C ILE A 123 17.53 4.41 -10.43
N GLY A 124 17.23 3.13 -10.26
CA GLY A 124 18.16 2.08 -10.58
C GLY A 124 18.20 1.74 -12.07
N GLU A 125 19.40 1.48 -12.62
CA GLU A 125 19.52 1.06 -14.04
C GLU A 125 19.25 -0.43 -14.26
N THR A 126 19.14 -1.21 -13.19
CA THR A 126 18.81 -2.63 -13.25
C THR A 126 17.33 -2.82 -12.96
N LEU A 127 16.64 -3.57 -13.81
CA LEU A 127 15.23 -3.92 -13.60
C LEU A 127 15.07 -4.73 -12.30
N TYR A 128 13.98 -4.48 -11.57
CA TYR A 128 13.57 -5.35 -10.47
C TYR A 128 12.43 -6.26 -10.92
N GLU A 129 12.72 -7.55 -11.07
CA GLU A 129 11.76 -8.54 -11.53
C GLU A 129 11.14 -9.30 -10.35
N LEU A 130 9.86 -9.04 -10.02
CA LEU A 130 9.11 -9.93 -9.13
C LEU A 130 8.86 -11.28 -9.81
N THR A 131 8.54 -11.23 -11.11
CA THR A 131 8.46 -12.37 -12.02
C THR A 131 8.79 -11.86 -13.42
N SER A 132 8.99 -12.76 -14.39
CA SER A 132 9.26 -12.37 -15.79
C SER A 132 8.18 -11.52 -16.46
N GLN A 133 6.98 -11.41 -15.86
CA GLN A 133 5.87 -10.58 -16.37
C GLN A 133 5.55 -9.38 -15.47
N LEU A 134 6.18 -9.29 -14.29
CA LEU A 134 5.95 -8.25 -13.30
C LEU A 134 7.30 -7.62 -12.98
N VAL A 135 7.62 -6.61 -13.77
CA VAL A 135 8.91 -5.94 -13.77
C VAL A 135 8.68 -4.49 -13.39
N ASP A 136 9.46 -4.03 -12.43
CA ASP A 136 9.65 -2.63 -12.13
C ASP A 136 10.87 -2.14 -12.91
N HIS A 137 10.65 -1.26 -13.88
CA HIS A 137 11.72 -0.78 -14.76
C HIS A 137 12.49 0.40 -14.19
N TYR A 138 11.99 1.00 -13.11
CA TYR A 138 12.54 2.21 -12.52
C TYR A 138 12.62 2.09 -10.99
N PRO A 139 13.22 1.01 -10.45
CA PRO A 139 13.25 0.79 -9.01
C PRO A 139 14.00 1.92 -8.30
N LEU A 140 13.52 2.34 -7.14
CA LEU A 140 14.19 3.38 -6.36
C LEU A 140 15.37 2.76 -5.60
N THR A 141 16.52 3.44 -5.63
CA THR A 141 17.79 2.90 -5.07
C THR A 141 17.95 3.20 -3.58
N ASP A 142 17.31 4.25 -3.08
CA ASP A 142 17.39 4.68 -1.69
C ASP A 142 16.05 5.18 -1.14
N LEU A 143 15.80 4.89 0.14
CA LEU A 143 14.70 5.46 0.91
C LEU A 143 14.73 6.99 0.99
N ARG A 144 15.91 7.61 0.90
CA ARG A 144 16.06 9.06 0.86
C ARG A 144 15.36 9.67 -0.35
N VAL A 145 15.45 9.00 -1.50
CA VAL A 145 14.75 9.41 -2.75
C VAL A 145 13.24 9.37 -2.52
N PHE A 146 12.74 8.31 -1.88
CA PHE A 146 11.33 8.19 -1.48
C PHE A 146 10.87 9.32 -0.52
N VAL A 147 11.71 9.72 0.43
CA VAL A 147 11.41 10.79 1.40
C VAL A 147 11.49 12.19 0.75
N GLU A 148 12.48 12.42 -0.12
CA GLU A 148 12.75 13.69 -0.79
C GLU A 148 11.71 14.03 -1.87
N MET A 149 11.07 13.03 -2.47
CA MET A 149 10.00 13.19 -3.46
C MET A 149 8.65 13.67 -2.89
N GLY A 150 8.62 14.17 -1.64
CA GLY A 150 7.46 14.88 -1.09
C GLY A 150 6.33 13.99 -0.56
N VAL A 151 6.61 12.71 -0.33
CA VAL A 151 5.66 11.74 0.27
C VAL A 151 5.68 11.81 1.81
N TYR A 152 6.61 12.55 2.42
CA TYR A 152 6.71 12.74 3.86
C TYR A 152 6.13 14.10 4.30
N LEU A 153 5.00 14.10 5.02
CA LEU A 153 4.66 15.24 5.88
C LEU A 153 5.48 15.11 7.18
N PRO A 154 6.29 16.11 7.57
CA PRO A 154 7.04 16.08 8.83
C PRO A 154 6.09 15.92 10.03
N PRO A 155 6.57 15.33 11.15
CA PRO A 155 5.77 15.05 12.34
C PRO A 155 5.37 16.34 13.05
N SER A 156 4.32 16.99 12.56
CA SER A 156 3.63 18.07 13.25
C SER A 156 2.11 17.93 13.17
N VAL A 157 1.61 16.86 12.55
CA VAL A 157 0.20 16.49 12.66
C VAL A 157 0.02 15.70 13.95
N SER A 158 -0.75 16.28 14.87
CA SER A 158 -1.23 15.68 16.12
C SER A 158 -1.60 14.22 15.92
N PHE A 159 -1.42 13.33 16.87
CA PHE A 159 -1.65 11.89 16.66
C PHE A 159 -3.09 11.51 16.98
N VAL A 160 -3.78 10.79 16.09
CA VAL A 160 -4.92 9.96 16.50
C VAL A 160 -4.40 8.54 16.61
N ARG A 161 -4.18 8.10 17.85
CA ARG A 161 -3.97 6.69 18.15
C ARG A 161 -5.34 6.04 18.04
N ILE A 162 -5.58 5.20 17.02
CA ILE A 162 -6.73 4.30 17.07
C ILE A 162 -6.37 3.21 18.07
N THR A 163 -6.60 3.52 19.35
CA THR A 163 -6.67 2.55 20.44
C THR A 163 -8.12 2.52 20.87
N GLU A 164 -8.69 1.31 20.96
CA GLU A 164 -10.08 1.02 21.29
C GLU A 164 -10.70 1.94 22.36
N HIS A 165 -11.42 2.97 21.93
CA HIS A 165 -12.63 3.46 22.58
C HIS A 165 -13.32 4.45 21.65
N ASP A 166 -14.41 4.02 21.01
CA ASP A 166 -15.71 4.63 21.27
C ASP A 166 -16.81 3.81 20.60
N ARG A 167 -17.55 3.08 21.45
CA ARG A 167 -18.82 2.48 21.08
C ARG A 167 -19.87 3.57 21.10
N HIS A 168 -20.23 4.13 19.96
CA HIS A 168 -21.58 4.65 19.79
C HIS A 168 -22.20 4.21 18.46
N ARG A 169 -23.46 3.81 18.58
CA ARG A 169 -24.29 3.16 17.57
C ARG A 169 -24.50 4.08 16.37
N ASP A 170 -24.71 3.41 15.24
CA ASP A 170 -25.12 3.90 13.93
C ASP A 170 -23.96 4.31 12.99
N TRP A 171 -23.82 3.50 11.92
CA TRP A 171 -22.84 3.53 10.82
C TRP A 171 -21.46 2.93 11.12
N GLN A 172 -21.08 1.84 10.43
CA GLN A 172 -19.73 1.26 10.53
C GLN A 172 -19.05 1.18 9.15
N PRO A 173 -18.28 2.22 8.73
CA PRO A 173 -17.50 2.18 7.49
C PRO A 173 -16.12 1.48 7.63
N ALA A 174 -15.68 1.11 8.82
CA ALA A 174 -14.46 0.32 9.02
C ALA A 174 -14.62 -0.51 10.30
N ARG A 175 -14.25 -1.80 10.27
CA ARG A 175 -14.13 -2.62 11.49
C ARG A 175 -12.65 -2.80 11.78
N CYS A 176 -12.24 -2.31 12.94
CA CYS A 176 -11.00 -2.71 13.59
C CYS A 176 -11.39 -3.80 14.59
N ASP A 177 -11.11 -5.06 14.28
CA ASP A 177 -11.37 -6.17 15.20
C ASP A 177 -10.22 -6.27 16.23
N ARG A 178 -10.46 -6.83 17.41
CA ARG A 178 -9.44 -6.97 18.47
C ARG A 178 -8.22 -7.75 17.95
N GLY A 179 -7.11 -7.04 17.70
CA GLY A 179 -5.91 -7.61 17.10
C GLY A 179 -5.92 -7.70 15.57
N GLY A 180 -6.90 -7.10 14.87
CA GLY A 180 -7.00 -7.05 13.41
C GLY A 180 -6.77 -5.63 12.86
N GLY A 181 -6.27 -5.52 11.63
CA GLY A 181 -6.06 -4.23 10.97
C GLY A 181 -7.32 -3.59 10.39
N LEU A 182 -7.13 -2.68 9.44
CA LEU A 182 -8.19 -1.87 8.81
C LEU A 182 -8.79 -2.62 7.61
N SER A 183 -10.01 -3.12 7.74
CA SER A 183 -10.72 -3.83 6.66
C SER A 183 -11.83 -2.99 6.02
N PHE A 184 -11.88 -2.98 4.68
CA PHE A 184 -12.89 -2.29 3.85
C PHE A 184 -13.55 -3.27 2.86
N TYR A 185 -14.90 -3.31 2.82
CA TYR A 185 -15.68 -4.20 1.95
C TYR A 185 -16.76 -3.42 1.18
N GLY A 186 -16.84 -3.60 -0.14
CA GLY A 186 -17.78 -2.89 -1.00
C GLY A 186 -19.22 -3.42 -0.97
N HIS A 187 -20.13 -2.66 -0.34
CA HIS A 187 -21.49 -2.40 -0.81
C HIS A 187 -21.95 -1.06 -0.19
N ARG A 188 -21.75 0.05 -0.91
CA ARG A 188 -22.05 1.44 -0.52
C ARG A 188 -21.10 2.02 0.53
N CYS A 189 -19.95 2.51 0.09
CA CYS A 189 -19.26 3.58 0.83
C CYS A 189 -18.56 4.52 -0.14
N HIS A 190 -19.12 5.72 -0.28
CA HIS A 190 -18.44 6.84 -0.90
C HIS A 190 -17.42 7.38 0.09
N ARG A 191 -16.14 7.25 -0.26
CA ARG A 191 -15.03 8.05 0.27
C ARG A 191 -14.86 7.99 1.80
N ILE A 192 -14.13 6.99 2.29
CA ILE A 192 -13.57 7.06 3.65
C ILE A 192 -12.30 7.91 3.59
N VAL A 193 -12.46 9.23 3.52
CA VAL A 193 -11.39 10.09 4.01
C VAL A 193 -11.54 10.10 5.52
N LEU A 194 -10.62 9.48 6.25
CA LEU A 194 -10.43 9.80 7.67
C LEU A 194 -9.77 11.19 7.73
N LEU A 195 -10.50 12.23 7.29
CA LEU A 195 -10.14 13.62 7.59
C LEU A 195 -10.36 13.81 9.08
N ARG A 196 -9.26 14.09 9.76
CA ARG A 196 -9.20 14.46 11.16
C ARG A 196 -10.13 15.64 11.46
N GLN A 197 -10.70 15.63 12.66
CA GLN A 197 -10.83 16.84 13.46
C GLN A 197 -9.52 17.06 14.22
#